data_AF-A0A7Y5G9J7-F1
#
_entry.id   AF-A0A7Y5G9J7-F1
#
_cell.length_a   1.000
_cell.length_b   1.000
_cell.length_c   1.000
_cell.angle_alpha   90.00
_cell.angle_beta   90.00
_cell.angle_gamma   90.00
#
_symmetry.space_group_name_H-M   'P 1'
#
loop_
_entity.id
_entity.type
_entity.pdbx_description
1 polymer ?
#
loop_
_entity_poly.entity_id
_entity_poly.type
_entity_poly.pdbx_seq_one_letter_code
_entity_poly.pdbx_strand_id
1 'polypeptide(L)'
;MKLLNETDIKNIREALRKWKKPEEVVKKYDDRYLAKQIEAWKKFVSMEWHTGMESKYAVDVTVRYWLQVVIESATTASMDKIKKTIDPYDEMFKSKMIPQQTTVYAAQTPLRGSEYFWETHTILH
;
A
#
# COMPACT_ATOMS: atom_id res chain seq x y z
N MET A 1 -11.88 11.75 -7.54
CA MET A 1 -10.60 12.37 -7.16
C MET A 1 -9.57 11.99 -8.23
N LYS A 2 -8.88 12.96 -8.83
CA LYS A 2 -7.82 12.70 -9.83
C LYS A 2 -6.47 12.90 -9.16
N LEU A 3 -5.79 11.80 -8.86
CA LEU A 3 -4.49 11.77 -8.19
C LEU A 3 -3.34 11.58 -9.19
N LEU A 4 -3.62 10.95 -10.33
CA LEU A 4 -2.63 10.57 -11.33
C LEU A 4 -2.77 11.38 -12.62
N ASN A 5 -1.64 11.64 -13.27
CA ASN A 5 -1.55 12.05 -14.66
C ASN A 5 -1.18 10.87 -15.56
N GLU A 6 -1.17 11.07 -16.88
CA GLU A 6 -0.88 10.00 -17.85
C GLU A 6 0.52 9.41 -17.69
N THR A 7 1.51 10.25 -17.37
CA THR A 7 2.88 9.82 -17.08
C THR A 7 2.93 8.92 -15.85
N ASP A 8 2.21 9.27 -14.78
CA ASP A 8 2.14 8.43 -13.58
C ASP A 8 1.52 7.08 -13.91
N ILE A 9 0.40 7.06 -14.64
CA ILE A 9 -0.27 5.81 -15.04
C ILE A 9 0.69 4.92 -15.83
N LYS A 10 1.46 5.49 -16.76
CA LYS A 10 2.48 4.75 -17.50
C LYS A 10 3.55 4.16 -16.57
N ASN A 11 4.17 5.00 -15.73
CA ASN A 11 5.24 4.58 -14.82
C ASN A 11 4.77 3.51 -13.84
N ILE A 12 3.59 3.68 -13.26
CA ILE A 12 2.99 2.72 -12.33
C ILE A 12 2.74 1.40 -13.04
N ARG A 13 2.18 1.41 -14.26
CA ARG A 13 1.98 0.17 -15.03
C ARG A 13 3.28 -0.56 -15.31
N GLU A 14 4.35 0.17 -15.65
CA GLU A 14 5.68 -0.42 -15.82
C GLU A 14 6.21 -1.02 -14.52
N ALA A 15 6.05 -0.33 -13.39
CA ALA A 15 6.43 -0.84 -12.07
C ALA A 15 5.65 -2.10 -11.69
N LEU A 16 4.34 -2.13 -11.91
CA LEU A 16 3.49 -3.30 -11.67
C LEU A 16 3.91 -4.51 -12.52
N ARG A 17 4.37 -4.29 -13.76
CA ARG A 17 4.94 -5.36 -14.60
C ARG A 17 6.25 -5.89 -14.06
N LYS A 18 7.18 -5.00 -13.65
CA LYS A 18 8.44 -5.40 -13.00
C LYS A 18 8.17 -6.21 -11.73
N TRP A 19 7.08 -5.88 -11.06
CA TRP A 19 6.58 -6.58 -9.88
C TRP A 19 5.72 -7.82 -10.21
N LYS A 20 5.77 -8.30 -11.46
CA LYS A 20 5.16 -9.54 -11.97
C LYS A 20 3.64 -9.64 -11.71
N LYS A 21 2.93 -8.51 -11.71
CA LYS A 21 1.47 -8.53 -11.61
C LYS A 21 0.80 -9.04 -12.89
N PRO A 22 -0.38 -9.67 -12.79
CA PRO A 22 -1.14 -10.09 -13.96
C PRO A 22 -1.40 -8.90 -14.90
N GLU A 23 -1.20 -9.09 -16.21
CA GLU A 23 -1.34 -8.00 -17.19
C GLU A 23 -2.75 -7.40 -17.20
N GLU A 24 -3.77 -8.18 -16.82
CA GLU A 24 -5.13 -7.67 -16.64
C GLU A 24 -5.23 -6.58 -15.56
N VAL A 25 -4.51 -6.75 -14.46
CA VAL A 25 -4.43 -5.77 -13.37
C VAL A 25 -3.66 -4.54 -13.86
N VAL A 26 -2.54 -4.76 -14.54
CA VAL A 26 -1.71 -3.68 -15.10
C VAL A 26 -2.53 -2.81 -16.06
N LYS A 27 -3.20 -3.41 -17.05
CA LYS A 27 -3.97 -2.67 -18.06
C LYS A 27 -5.13 -1.87 -17.47
N LYS A 28 -5.76 -2.39 -16.42
CA LYS A 28 -6.89 -1.74 -15.73
C LYS A 28 -6.45 -0.70 -14.70
N TYR A 29 -5.15 -0.57 -14.44
CA TYR A 29 -4.67 0.37 -13.43
C TYR A 29 -4.87 1.82 -13.89
N ASP A 30 -5.60 2.59 -13.09
CA ASP A 30 -5.94 4.00 -13.27
C ASP A 30 -6.27 4.67 -11.91
N ASP A 31 -6.73 5.91 -11.91
CA ASP A 31 -7.18 6.62 -10.71
C ASP A 31 -8.29 5.89 -9.93
N ARG A 32 -9.17 5.14 -10.61
CA ARG A 32 -10.26 4.40 -9.96
C ARG A 32 -9.69 3.19 -9.21
N TYR A 33 -8.71 2.51 -9.80
CA TYR A 33 -8.01 1.41 -9.15
C TYR A 33 -7.25 1.90 -7.91
N LEU A 34 -6.53 3.02 -8.03
CA LEU A 34 -5.85 3.66 -6.90
C LEU A 34 -6.85 4.03 -5.78
N ALA A 35 -7.98 4.66 -6.14
CA ALA A 35 -8.99 5.03 -5.15
C ALA A 35 -9.53 3.80 -4.39
N LYS A 36 -9.73 2.66 -5.06
CA LYS A 36 -10.16 1.41 -4.41
C LYS A 36 -9.12 0.90 -3.41
N GLN A 37 -7.83 1.04 -3.71
CA GLN A 37 -6.76 0.61 -2.80
C GLN A 37 -6.66 1.53 -1.59
N ILE A 38 -6.79 2.84 -1.79
CA ILE A 38 -6.83 3.81 -0.68
C ILE A 38 -8.02 3.51 0.23
N GLU A 39 -9.20 3.25 -0.32
CA GLU A 39 -10.39 2.89 0.48
C GLU A 39 -10.23 1.55 1.18
N ALA A 40 -9.59 0.56 0.55
CA ALA A 40 -9.28 -0.71 1.19
C ALA A 40 -8.32 -0.53 2.38
N TRP A 41 -7.25 0.26 2.21
CA TRP A 41 -6.32 0.58 3.30
C TRP A 41 -7.02 1.31 4.44
N LYS A 42 -7.76 2.37 4.12
CA LYS A 42 -8.59 3.10 5.09
C LYS A 42 -9.51 2.16 5.86
N LYS A 43 -10.26 1.31 5.15
CA LYS A 43 -11.21 0.38 5.77
C LYS A 43 -10.50 -0.52 6.77
N PHE A 44 -9.39 -1.13 6.36
CA PHE A 44 -8.58 -1.99 7.22
C PHE A 44 -8.12 -1.28 8.50
N VAL A 45 -7.47 -0.13 8.40
CA VAL A 45 -6.96 0.58 9.59
C VAL A 45 -8.10 1.08 10.50
N SER A 46 -9.27 1.36 9.91
CA SER A 46 -10.47 1.82 10.64
C SER A 46 -11.27 0.68 11.29
N MET A 47 -11.02 -0.58 10.94
CA MET A 47 -11.70 -1.70 11.57
C MET A 47 -11.32 -1.80 13.06
N GLU A 48 -12.15 -2.50 13.83
CA GLU A 48 -11.80 -2.97 15.17
C GLU A 48 -10.99 -4.26 15.00
N TRP A 49 -9.77 -4.26 15.52
CA TRP A 49 -8.85 -5.38 15.39
C TRP A 49 -9.05 -6.28 16.60
N HIS A 50 -8.94 -7.59 16.41
CA HIS A 50 -9.02 -8.58 17.47
C HIS A 50 -7.97 -9.66 17.21
N THR A 51 -7.49 -10.31 18.28
CA THR A 51 -6.55 -11.43 18.21
C THR A 51 -7.07 -12.53 17.28
N GLY A 52 -6.21 -13.10 16.44
CA GLY A 52 -6.57 -14.15 15.46
C GLY A 52 -6.98 -13.66 14.06
N MET A 53 -6.81 -12.37 13.72
CA MET A 53 -7.04 -11.83 12.36
C MET A 53 -5.81 -11.83 11.44
N GLU A 54 -4.85 -12.74 11.67
CA GLU A 54 -3.56 -12.82 10.97
C GLU A 54 -3.70 -12.94 9.44
N SER A 55 -4.68 -13.70 8.95
CA SER A 55 -4.91 -13.85 7.51
C SER A 55 -5.45 -12.58 6.84
N LYS A 56 -6.22 -11.76 7.58
CA LYS A 56 -6.71 -10.46 7.10
C LYS A 56 -5.58 -9.45 7.07
N TYR A 57 -4.77 -9.46 8.12
CA TYR A 57 -3.54 -8.66 8.18
C TYR A 57 -2.68 -8.83 6.92
N ALA A 58 -2.45 -10.06 6.46
CA ALA A 58 -1.63 -10.30 5.27
C ALA A 58 -2.20 -9.78 3.95
N VAL A 59 -3.51 -9.96 3.75
CA VAL A 59 -4.20 -9.46 2.56
C VAL A 59 -4.22 -7.93 2.56
N ASP A 60 -4.44 -7.32 3.72
CA ASP A 60 -4.60 -5.87 3.84
C ASP A 60 -3.26 -5.12 3.85
N VAL A 61 -2.20 -5.68 4.43
CA VAL A 61 -0.82 -5.16 4.30
C VAL A 61 -0.36 -5.23 2.84
N THR A 62 -0.77 -6.27 2.11
CA THR A 62 -0.52 -6.33 0.67
C THR A 62 -1.12 -5.11 -0.03
N VAL A 63 -2.28 -4.60 0.38
CA VAL A 63 -2.82 -3.35 -0.20
C VAL A 63 -1.85 -2.17 0.02
N ARG A 64 -1.27 -2.04 1.21
CA ARG A 64 -0.31 -0.96 1.50
C ARG A 64 0.99 -1.10 0.73
N TYR A 65 1.45 -2.32 0.45
CA TYR A 65 2.55 -2.56 -0.48
C TYR A 65 2.24 -2.04 -1.89
N TRP A 66 1.03 -2.29 -2.41
CA TRP A 66 0.67 -1.76 -3.74
C TRP A 66 0.66 -0.24 -3.73
N LEU A 67 0.11 0.38 -2.68
CA LEU A 67 0.14 1.84 -2.52
C LEU A 67 1.58 2.36 -2.49
N GLN A 68 2.52 1.63 -1.88
CA GLN A 68 3.93 2.01 -1.88
C GLN A 68 4.54 1.98 -3.28
N VAL A 69 4.30 0.92 -4.06
CA VAL A 69 4.74 0.82 -5.47
C VAL A 69 4.25 2.03 -6.27
N VAL A 70 3.00 2.42 -6.03
CA VAL A 70 2.36 3.53 -6.71
C VAL A 70 2.98 4.87 -6.33
N ILE A 71 3.14 5.13 -5.03
CA ILE A 71 3.77 6.35 -4.49
C ILE A 71 5.17 6.53 -5.08
N GLU A 72 5.96 5.46 -5.14
CA GLU A 72 7.35 5.53 -5.57
C GLU A 72 7.53 5.60 -7.09
N SER A 73 6.52 5.18 -7.85
CA SER A 73 6.52 5.23 -9.32
C SER A 73 5.85 6.48 -9.88
N ALA A 74 5.12 7.22 -9.05
CA ALA A 74 4.49 8.48 -9.43
C ALA A 74 5.52 9.62 -9.52
N THR A 75 5.21 10.61 -10.35
CA THR A 75 5.88 11.92 -10.37
C THR A 75 5.77 12.59 -9.00
N THR A 76 6.71 13.48 -8.65
CA THR A 76 6.73 14.17 -7.35
C THR A 76 5.39 14.81 -7.01
N ALA A 77 4.76 15.50 -7.97
CA ALA A 77 3.49 16.18 -7.75
C ALA A 77 2.33 15.22 -7.42
N SER A 78 2.30 14.04 -8.03
CA SER A 78 1.27 13.03 -7.75
C SER A 78 1.60 12.22 -6.50
N MET A 79 2.88 11.91 -6.28
CA MET A 79 3.38 11.33 -5.03
C MET A 79 2.91 12.14 -3.82
N ASP A 80 3.07 13.46 -3.84
CA ASP A 80 2.69 14.33 -2.72
C ASP A 80 1.16 14.32 -2.48
N LYS A 81 0.36 14.29 -3.55
CA LYS A 81 -1.11 14.16 -3.43
C LYS A 81 -1.52 12.82 -2.84
N ILE A 82 -0.89 11.74 -3.28
CA ILE A 82 -1.19 10.38 -2.82
C ILE A 82 -0.80 10.25 -1.35
N LYS A 83 0.41 10.69 -0.97
CA LYS A 83 0.87 10.72 0.43
C LYS A 83 -0.08 11.52 1.30
N LYS A 84 -0.39 12.77 0.94
CA LYS A 84 -1.36 13.59 1.69
C LYS A 84 -2.71 12.91 1.89
N THR A 85 -3.13 12.05 0.96
CA THR A 85 -4.37 11.29 1.06
C THR A 85 -4.25 10.09 2.01
N ILE A 86 -3.09 9.44 2.05
CA ILE A 86 -2.85 8.20 2.81
C ILE A 86 -2.33 8.48 4.23
N ASP A 87 -1.61 9.58 4.43
CA ASP A 87 -0.94 9.94 5.69
C ASP A 87 -1.87 9.84 6.91
N PRO A 88 -3.15 10.32 6.89
CA PRO A 88 -4.03 10.17 8.05
C PRO A 88 -4.28 8.70 8.45
N TYR A 89 -4.32 7.80 7.47
CA TYR A 89 -4.51 6.36 7.71
C TYR A 89 -3.21 5.70 8.16
N ASP A 90 -2.07 6.12 7.61
CA ASP A 90 -0.77 5.67 8.09
C ASP A 90 -0.53 6.10 9.54
N GLU A 91 -0.90 7.33 9.94
CA GLU A 91 -0.84 7.78 11.32
C GLU A 91 -1.80 7.01 12.23
N MET A 92 -3.01 6.71 11.75
CA MET A 92 -3.94 5.86 12.51
C MET A 92 -3.38 4.45 12.71
N PHE A 93 -2.72 3.88 11.71
CA PHE A 93 -2.04 2.59 11.86
C PHE A 93 -0.93 2.69 12.91
N LYS A 94 -0.06 3.71 12.80
CA LYS A 94 1.05 3.93 13.75
C LYS A 94 0.57 4.10 15.19
N SER A 95 -0.58 4.73 15.40
CA SER A 95 -1.15 4.92 16.74
C SER A 95 -1.59 3.62 17.41
N LYS A 96 -1.84 2.57 16.63
CA LYS A 96 -2.33 1.26 17.11
C LYS A 96 -1.30 0.15 16.95
N MET A 97 -0.22 0.38 16.22
CA MET A 97 0.72 -0.69 15.85
C MET A 97 1.66 -1.10 16.98
N ILE A 98 2.04 -2.36 16.98
CA ILE A 98 3.04 -3.01 17.82
C ILE A 98 4.06 -3.73 16.91
N PRO A 99 5.33 -3.90 17.33
CA PRO A 99 6.31 -4.65 16.56
C PRO A 99 5.87 -6.11 16.31
N GLN A 100 6.09 -6.62 15.10
CA GLN A 100 5.87 -8.04 14.78
C GLN A 100 7.07 -8.88 15.24
N GLN A 101 6.80 -9.97 15.97
CA GLN A 101 7.86 -10.90 16.37
C GLN A 101 8.35 -11.80 15.23
N THR A 102 7.51 -12.00 14.20
CA THR A 102 7.82 -12.87 13.07
C THR A 102 7.50 -12.13 11.78
N THR A 103 8.51 -11.89 10.95
CA THR A 103 8.35 -11.24 9.65
C THR A 103 7.69 -12.24 8.68
N VAL A 104 6.37 -12.44 8.79
CA VAL A 104 5.63 -13.33 7.89
C VAL A 104 5.17 -12.56 6.67
N TYR A 105 6.12 -12.08 5.88
CA TYR A 105 5.82 -11.68 4.50
C TYR A 105 6.90 -12.22 3.60
N ALA A 106 6.48 -12.94 2.56
CA ALA A 106 7.35 -13.34 1.46
C ALA A 106 8.00 -12.06 0.92
N ALA A 107 9.23 -11.82 1.38
CA ALA A 107 9.93 -10.56 1.31
C ALA A 107 9.93 -10.05 -0.12
N GLN A 108 9.05 -9.10 -0.39
CA GLN A 108 9.21 -8.30 -1.57
C GLN A 108 10.18 -7.21 -1.19
N THR A 109 11.33 -7.23 -1.85
CA THR A 109 12.42 -6.30 -1.57
C THR A 109 11.85 -4.88 -1.50
N PRO A 110 12.07 -4.16 -0.39
CA PRO A 110 11.66 -2.77 -0.29
C PRO A 110 12.23 -2.01 -1.48
N LEU A 111 11.37 -1.26 -2.17
CA LEU A 111 11.75 -0.59 -3.42
C LEU A 111 12.88 0.44 -3.21
N ARG A 112 13.01 0.97 -1.99
CA ARG A 112 14.07 1.90 -1.57
C ARG A 112 15.13 1.29 -0.63
N GLY A 113 15.14 -0.03 -0.46
CA GLY A 113 16.17 -0.74 0.31
C GLY A 113 16.08 -0.59 1.84
N SER A 114 15.08 0.11 2.37
CA SER A 114 14.79 0.17 3.80
C SER A 114 13.41 -0.42 4.08
N GLU A 115 13.27 -1.13 5.20
CA GLU A 115 11.97 -1.64 5.62
C GLU A 115 11.00 -0.49 5.95
N TYR A 116 9.73 -0.65 5.59
CA TYR A 116 8.66 0.28 5.95
C TYR A 116 7.96 -0.17 7.23
N PHE A 117 7.35 0.77 7.96
CA PHE A 117 6.77 0.46 9.28
C PHE A 117 5.68 -0.62 9.24
N TRP A 118 4.86 -0.68 8.18
CA TRP A 118 3.81 -1.70 8.03
C TRP A 118 4.37 -3.10 7.69
N GLU A 119 5.65 -3.21 7.35
CA GLU A 119 6.31 -4.52 7.13
C GLU A 119 6.73 -5.15 8.46
N THR A 120 7.07 -4.31 9.45
CA THR A 120 7.69 -4.71 10.72
C THR A 120 6.76 -4.54 11.92
N HIS A 121 5.58 -3.96 11.74
CA HIS A 121 4.60 -3.73 12.81
C HIS A 121 3.22 -4.25 12.42
N THR A 122 2.42 -4.71 13.36
CA THR A 122 1.02 -5.15 13.22
C THR A 122 0.16 -4.40 14.22
N ILE A 123 -1.17 -4.38 14.16
CA ILE A 123 -1.99 -3.68 15.16
C ILE A 123 -2.34 -4.55 16.38
N LEU A 124 -2.23 -5.88 16.28
CA LEU A 124 -2.51 -6.80 17.41
C LEU A 124 -1.68 -8.08 17.34
N HIS A 125 -1.47 -8.67 18.52
CA HIS A 125 -1.01 -10.05 18.72
C HIS A 125 -2.04 -10.85 19.52
#